data_AF-A0A431LQ26-F1
#
_entry.id   AF-A0A431LQ26-F1
#
_cell.length_a   1.000
_cell.length_b   1.000
_cell.length_c   1.000
_cell.angle_alpha   90.00
_cell.angle_beta   90.00
_cell.angle_gamma   90.00
#
_symmetry.space_group_name_H-M   'P 1'
#
loop_
_entity.id
_entity.type
_entity.pdbx_description
1 polymer ?
#
loop_
_entity_poly.entity_id
_entity_poly.type
_entity_poly.pdbx_seq_one_letter_code
_entity_poly.pdbx_strand_id
1 'polypeptide(L)'
;MNKAFTKESDAADDDDDGPALPSLPAGTRNYMTPAGYARLRAEFMQLIDVERPKMVETVSWAAKNGDRSENGDYLYGKKRLRE
;
A
#
# COMPACT_ATOMS: atom_id res chain seq x y z
N MET A 1 6.72 17.20 -0.24
CA MET A 1 5.81 16.98 0.89
C MET A 1 4.71 16.03 0.46
N ASN A 2 4.38 15.05 1.30
CA ASN A 2 3.55 13.90 0.94
C ASN A 2 2.15 14.32 0.47
N LYS A 3 1.74 13.85 -0.73
CA LYS A 3 0.39 14.01 -1.29
C LYS A 3 -0.73 13.45 -0.38
N ALA A 4 -0.38 12.65 0.62
CA ALA A 4 -1.32 12.16 1.64
C ALA A 4 -1.82 13.26 2.61
N PHE A 5 -1.11 14.38 2.75
CA PHE A 5 -1.47 15.44 3.71
C PHE A 5 -1.97 16.73 3.07
N THR A 6 -1.79 16.92 1.76
CA THR A 6 -2.24 18.12 1.04
C THR A 6 -2.55 17.77 -0.42
N LYS A 7 -3.69 17.11 -0.65
CA LYS A 7 -4.44 17.34 -1.89
C LYS A 7 -5.91 16.96 -1.69
N GLU A 8 -6.75 17.98 -1.66
CA GLU A 8 -8.16 17.85 -2.02
C GLU A 8 -8.21 17.45 -3.50
N SER A 9 -8.26 16.15 -3.79
CA SER A 9 -8.60 15.65 -5.12
C SER A 9 -9.82 14.76 -5.00
N ASP A 10 -10.94 15.37 -5.39
CA ASP A 10 -12.17 14.75 -5.85
C ASP A 10 -11.87 13.83 -7.05
N ALA A 11 -11.40 12.62 -6.76
CA ALA A 11 -11.29 11.56 -7.74
C ALA A 11 -11.53 10.23 -7.02
N ALA A 12 -12.73 9.69 -7.23
CA ALA A 12 -13.04 8.30 -6.96
C ALA A 12 -11.98 7.41 -7.60
N ASP A 13 -11.12 6.80 -6.78
CA ASP A 13 -10.27 5.69 -7.18
C ASP A 13 -11.01 4.43 -6.71
N ASP A 14 -11.64 3.76 -7.68
CA ASP A 14 -12.70 2.76 -7.57
C ASP A 14 -12.16 1.32 -7.38
N ASP A 15 -11.28 1.11 -6.40
CA ASP A 15 -10.61 -0.20 -6.18
C ASP A 15 -10.48 -0.60 -4.68
N ASP A 16 -11.34 -0.06 -3.79
CA ASP A 16 -11.43 -0.50 -2.38
C ASP A 16 -12.78 -1.22 -2.13
N ASP A 17 -12.79 -2.56 -2.18
CA ASP A 17 -13.92 -3.45 -1.81
C ASP A 17 -14.28 -3.39 -0.30
N GLY A 18 -13.92 -2.31 0.39
CA GLY A 18 -14.24 -2.03 1.78
C GLY A 18 -15.59 -1.31 1.91
N PRO A 19 -16.29 -1.41 3.07
CA PRO A 19 -17.46 -0.60 3.31
C PRO A 19 -17.07 0.88 3.24
N ALA A 20 -17.63 1.60 2.26
CA ALA A 20 -17.40 3.03 2.09
C ALA A 20 -17.78 3.77 3.38
N LEU A 21 -16.75 4.19 4.14
CA LEU A 21 -16.94 5.05 5.29
C LEU A 21 -17.51 6.39 4.80
N PRO A 22 -18.44 7.02 5.55
CA PRO A 22 -18.98 8.31 5.15
C PRO A 22 -17.83 9.33 5.05
N SER A 23 -17.80 10.08 3.95
CA SER A 23 -16.81 11.13 3.75
C SER A 23 -16.92 12.17 4.86
N LEU A 24 -15.77 12.59 5.40
CA LEU A 24 -15.73 13.65 6.39
C LEU A 24 -16.16 14.97 5.73
N PRO A 25 -16.90 15.85 6.44
CA PRO A 25 -17.31 17.12 5.86
C PRO A 25 -16.10 17.95 5.44
N ALA A 26 -16.25 18.69 4.34
CA ALA A 26 -15.20 19.55 3.81
C ALA A 26 -14.69 20.53 4.89
N GLY A 27 -13.37 20.66 5.01
CA GLY A 27 -12.73 21.50 6.03
C GLY A 27 -12.47 20.81 7.38
N THR A 28 -12.81 19.54 7.54
CA THR A 28 -12.38 18.76 8.72
C THR A 28 -10.88 18.48 8.66
N ARG A 29 -10.17 18.77 9.75
CA ARG A 29 -8.74 18.47 9.87
C ARG A 29 -8.56 17.04 10.40
N ASN A 30 -7.77 16.23 9.70
CA ASN A 30 -7.45 14.87 10.10
C ASN A 30 -6.33 14.86 11.17
N TYR A 31 -6.71 15.05 12.43
CA TYR A 31 -5.74 15.07 13.54
C TYR A 31 -5.30 13.66 13.93
N MET A 32 -4.02 13.54 14.25
CA MET A 32 -3.40 12.29 14.70
C MET A 32 -2.62 12.55 16.00
N THR A 33 -2.66 11.59 16.92
CA THR A 33 -1.84 11.67 18.13
C THR A 33 -0.36 11.39 17.80
N PRO A 34 0.60 11.98 18.53
CA PRO A 34 2.02 11.69 18.32
C PRO A 34 2.35 10.19 18.44
N ALA A 35 1.69 9.49 19.37
CA ALA A 35 1.84 8.05 19.53
C ALA A 35 1.29 7.25 18.33
N GLY A 36 0.13 7.67 17.80
CA GLY A 36 -0.43 7.06 16.59
C GLY A 36 0.49 7.23 15.38
N TYR A 37 1.05 8.43 15.21
CA TYR A 37 2.03 8.69 14.16
C TYR A 37 3.28 7.82 14.29
N ALA A 38 3.81 7.68 15.51
CA ALA A 38 5.01 6.88 15.75
C ALA A 38 4.80 5.40 15.38
N ARG A 39 3.63 4.82 15.69
CA ARG A 39 3.30 3.43 15.32
C ARG A 39 3.16 3.26 13.82
N LEU A 40 2.36 4.10 13.17
CA LEU A 40 2.18 4.03 11.70
C LEU A 40 3.50 4.23 10.97
N ARG A 41 4.36 5.13 11.44
CA ARG A 41 5.70 5.32 10.89
C ARG A 41 6.57 4.08 11.06
N ALA A 42 6.54 3.44 12.23
CA ALA A 42 7.31 2.22 12.48
C ALA A 42 6.85 1.06 11.59
N GLU A 43 5.54 0.84 11.48
CA GLU A 43 4.95 -0.16 10.60
C GLU A 43 5.30 0.12 9.13
N PHE A 44 5.17 1.38 8.69
CA PHE A 44 5.53 1.77 7.33
C PHE A 44 7.01 1.49 7.01
N MET A 45 7.92 1.80 7.93
CA MET A 45 9.35 1.53 7.74
C MET A 45 9.63 0.02 7.68
N GLN A 46 8.95 -0.78 8.50
CA GLN A 46 9.06 -2.24 8.44
C GLN A 46 8.59 -2.77 7.06
N LEU A 47 7.46 -2.28 6.55
CA LEU A 47 6.93 -2.70 5.26
C LEU A 47 7.86 -2.33 4.10
N ILE A 48 8.40 -1.10 4.10
CA ILE A 48 9.23 -0.59 3.01
C ILE A 48 10.66 -1.14 3.04
N ASP A 49 11.30 -1.17 4.22
CA ASP A 49 12.72 -1.49 4.32
C ASP A 49 12.97 -2.99 4.44
N VAL A 50 11.99 -3.77 4.93
CA VAL A 50 12.18 -5.19 5.22
C VAL A 50 11.29 -6.07 4.34
N GLU A 51 9.98 -5.84 4.32
CA GLU A 51 9.06 -6.77 3.66
C GLU A 51 9.05 -6.61 2.14
N ARG A 52 8.96 -5.38 1.63
CA ARG A 52 8.91 -5.10 0.19
C ARG A 52 10.14 -5.62 -0.56
N PRO A 53 11.40 -5.44 -0.09
CA PRO A 53 12.57 -5.97 -0.78
C PRO A 53 12.56 -7.49 -0.89
N LYS A 54 12.17 -8.20 0.19
CA LYS A 54 12.05 -9.67 0.19
C LYS A 54 11.02 -10.15 -0.82
N MET A 55 9.87 -9.49 -0.90
CA MET A 55 8.85 -9.85 -1.89
C MET A 55 9.31 -9.61 -3.32
N VAL A 56 10.00 -8.48 -3.57
CA VAL A 56 10.56 -8.18 -4.89
C VAL A 56 11.59 -9.24 -5.31
N GLU A 57 12.44 -9.70 -4.38
CA GLU A 57 13.40 -10.77 -4.64
C GLU A 57 12.70 -12.07 -5.04
N THR A 58 11.68 -12.50 -4.27
CA THR A 58 10.89 -13.69 -4.59
C THR A 58 10.22 -13.59 -5.96
N VAL A 59 9.59 -12.45 -6.28
CA VAL A 59 8.95 -12.22 -7.58
C VAL A 59 9.97 -12.22 -8.71
N SER A 60 11.16 -11.62 -8.50
CA SER A 60 12.24 -11.61 -9.47
C SER A 60 12.77 -13.03 -9.75
N TRP A 61 12.92 -13.84 -8.70
CA TRP A 61 13.31 -15.24 -8.83
C TRP A 61 12.25 -16.06 -9.56
N ALA A 62 10.98 -15.93 -9.17
CA ALA A 62 9.86 -16.60 -9.82
C ALA A 62 9.79 -16.23 -11.33
N ALA A 63 10.02 -14.96 -11.66
CA ALA A 63 10.04 -14.47 -13.05
C ALA A 63 11.19 -15.02 -13.89
N LYS A 64 12.24 -15.58 -13.27
CA LYS A 64 13.37 -16.24 -13.94
C LYS A 64 13.15 -17.75 -14.16
N ASN A 65 12.22 -18.37 -13.43
CA ASN A 65 12.06 -19.83 -13.36
C ASN A 65 10.94 -20.40 -14.25
N GLY A 66 10.51 -19.69 -15.29
CA GLY A 66 9.56 -20.24 -16.26
C GLY A 66 8.62 -19.20 -16.83
N ASP A 67 7.49 -19.67 -17.37
CA ASP A 67 6.45 -18.80 -17.88
C ASP A 67 5.74 -18.05 -16.74
N ARG A 68 5.62 -16.74 -16.91
CA ARG A 68 5.09 -15.81 -15.90
C ARG A 68 3.58 -15.94 -15.75
N SER A 69 2.87 -16.41 -16.77
CA SER A 69 1.42 -16.63 -16.72
C SER A 69 1.03 -17.82 -15.87
N GLU A 70 1.89 -18.82 -15.76
CA GLU A 70 1.59 -20.08 -15.07
C GLU A 70 2.22 -20.15 -13.68
N ASN A 71 3.22 -19.30 -13.39
CA ASN A 71 3.90 -19.27 -12.11
C ASN A 71 3.06 -18.53 -11.03
N GLY A 72 2.46 -19.31 -10.13
CA GLY A 72 1.64 -18.79 -9.02
C GLY A 72 2.39 -17.85 -8.08
N ASP A 73 3.68 -18.07 -7.81
CA ASP A 73 4.50 -17.22 -6.93
C ASP A 73 4.70 -15.83 -7.55
N TYR A 74 4.86 -15.78 -8.88
CA TYR A 74 4.96 -14.52 -9.60
C TYR A 74 3.64 -13.74 -9.55
N LEU A 75 2.50 -14.39 -9.81
CA LEU A 75 1.18 -13.76 -9.80
C LEU A 75 0.80 -13.26 -8.39
N TYR A 76 0.96 -14.10 -7.38
CA TYR A 76 0.63 -13.75 -6.01
C TYR A 76 1.54 -12.65 -5.48
N GLY A 77 2.86 -12.75 -5.69
CA GLY A 77 3.79 -11.71 -5.28
C GLY A 77 3.54 -10.37 -5.98
N LYS A 78 3.12 -10.37 -7.25
CA LYS A 78 2.71 -9.15 -7.97
C LYS A 78 1.43 -8.52 -7.41
N LYS A 79 0.44 -9.32 -7.01
CA LYS A 79 -0.77 -8.82 -6.34
C LYS A 79 -0.41 -8.19 -4.99
N ARG A 80 0.38 -8.91 -4.19
CA ARG A 80 0.80 -8.46 -2.86
C ARG A 80 1.71 -7.23 -2.87
N LEU A 81 2.39 -6.92 -3.98
CA LEU A 81 3.18 -5.68 -4.14
C LEU A 81 2.33 -4.42 -4.41
N ARG A 82 1.07 -4.61 -4.84
CA ARG A 82 0.08 -3.53 -5.09
C ARG A 82 -0.75 -3.21 -3.84
N GLU A 83 -0.93 -4.21 -2.97
CA GLU A 83 -1.45 -4.04 -1.61
C GLU A 83 -0.43 -3.31 -0.72
#